data_AF-A0A193QJS2-F1
#
_entry.id   AF-A0A193QJS2-F1
#
_cell.length_a   1.000
_cell.length_b   1.000
_cell.length_c   1.000
_cell.angle_alpha   90.00
_cell.angle_beta   90.00
_cell.angle_gamma   90.00
#
_symmetry.space_group_name_H-M   'P 1'
#
loop_
_entity.id
_entity.type
_entity.pdbx_description
1 polymer ?
#
loop_
_entity_poly.entity_id
_entity_poly.type
_entity_poly.pdbx_seq_one_letter_code
_entity_poly.pdbx_strand_id
1 'polypeptide(L)'
;MIETQYRRPDSVASFRKRLSPVFPGYLFVNLDFDHCHPQKLSAHRHIYGLINFGQGPSPIDDAVIDLLMAKPHIVRKIIDAPRAWKEMSELEKIMYICDDEQRIAAFLN
;
A
#
# COMPACT_ATOMS: atom_id res chain seq x y z
N MET A 1 -3.02 -3.62 -7.63
CA MET A 1 -1.53 -3.57 -7.55
C MET A 1 -1.05 -2.31 -8.24
N ILE A 2 0.20 -1.90 -7.99
CA ILE A 2 0.82 -0.71 -8.59
C ILE A 2 2.07 -1.16 -9.30
N GLU A 3 2.26 -0.67 -10.53
CA GLU A 3 3.49 -0.88 -11.27
C GLU A 3 4.47 0.24 -10.95
N THR A 4 5.66 -0.11 -10.46
CA THR A 4 6.79 0.80 -10.34
C THR A 4 7.92 0.33 -11.25
N GLN A 5 8.79 1.25 -11.63
CA GLN A 5 9.99 0.95 -12.39
C GLN A 5 11.21 1.20 -11.52
N TYR A 6 12.20 0.32 -11.60
CA TYR A 6 13.47 0.50 -10.92
C TYR A 6 14.62 0.22 -11.89
N ARG A 7 15.73 0.95 -11.71
CA ARG A 7 16.91 0.81 -12.55
C ARG A 7 17.58 -0.53 -12.26
N ARG A 8 18.01 -1.21 -13.32
CA ARG A 8 18.79 -2.44 -13.18
C ARG A 8 20.20 -2.10 -12.68
N PRO A 9 20.71 -2.78 -11.65
CA PRO A 9 22.08 -2.56 -11.18
C PRO A 9 23.13 -3.04 -12.20
N ASP A 10 22.75 -3.98 -13.07
CA ASP A 10 23.64 -4.62 -14.04
C ASP A 10 23.64 -3.97 -15.44
N SER A 11 22.88 -2.89 -15.65
CA SER A 11 22.79 -2.23 -16.95
C SER A 11 22.49 -0.74 -16.83
N VAL A 12 23.32 0.06 -17.50
CA VAL A 12 23.33 1.53 -17.38
C VAL A 12 22.02 2.17 -17.88
N ALA A 13 21.31 1.57 -18.83
CA ALA A 13 20.16 2.19 -19.49
C ALA A 13 18.89 1.33 -19.51
N SER A 14 18.75 0.35 -18.61
CA SER A 14 17.55 -0.49 -18.59
C SER A 14 16.86 -0.52 -17.23
N PHE A 15 15.53 -0.60 -17.29
CA PHE A 15 14.62 -0.57 -16.15
C PHE A 15 13.84 -1.89 -16.09
N ARG A 16 13.50 -2.32 -14.88
CA ARG A 16 12.58 -3.43 -14.65
C ARG A 16 11.29 -2.91 -14.03
N LYS A 17 10.19 -3.53 -14.42
CA LYS A 17 8.88 -3.31 -13.82
C LYS A 17 8.74 -4.18 -12.58
N ARG A 18 8.18 -3.63 -11.52
CA ARG A 18 7.82 -4.34 -10.29
C ARG A 18 6.35 -4.07 -10.00
N LEU A 19 5.60 -5.13 -9.78
CA LEU A 19 4.27 -5.02 -9.20
C LEU A 19 4.38 -5.04 -7.68
N SER A 20 3.82 -4.03 -7.04
CA SER A 20 3.70 -3.95 -5.58
C SER A 20 2.23 -3.88 -5.16
N PRO A 21 1.87 -4.45 -4.00
CA PRO A 21 0.52 -4.29 -3.47
C PRO A 21 0.29 -2.84 -3.07
N VAL A 22 -0.94 -2.33 -3.29
CA VAL A 22 -1.35 -0.99 -2.83
C VAL A 22 -1.33 -0.94 -1.30
N PHE A 23 -1.78 -2.03 -0.67
CA PHE A 23 -1.82 -2.25 0.78
C PHE A 23 -0.99 -3.48 1.14
N PRO A 24 0.33 -3.32 1.37
CA PRO A 24 1.15 -4.41 1.86
C PRO A 24 0.60 -4.98 3.17
N GLY A 25 0.51 -6.30 3.29
CA GLY A 25 0.02 -6.97 4.51
C GLY A 25 -1.50 -7.11 4.62
N TYR A 26 -2.26 -6.57 3.66
CA TYR A 26 -3.71 -6.69 3.63
C TYR A 26 -4.19 -7.48 2.42
N LEU A 27 -5.27 -8.24 2.62
CA LEU A 27 -5.99 -8.93 1.56
C LEU A 27 -7.48 -8.58 1.69
N PHE A 28 -8.09 -8.17 0.58
CA PHE A 28 -9.53 -7.97 0.49
C PHE A 28 -10.15 -9.27 0.02
N VAL A 29 -11.13 -9.76 0.76
CA VAL A 29 -11.78 -11.05 0.52
C VAL A 29 -13.29 -10.87 0.62
N ASN A 30 -14.02 -11.48 -0.32
CA ASN A 30 -15.45 -11.63 -0.18
C ASN A 30 -15.71 -12.92 0.62
N LEU A 31 -16.34 -12.79 1.78
CA LEU A 31 -16.56 -13.87 2.72
C LEU A 31 -18.04 -13.95 3.07
N ASP A 32 -18.53 -15.17 3.08
CA ASP A 32 -19.83 -15.51 3.63
C ASP A 32 -19.61 -16.20 4.99
N PHE A 33 -20.02 -15.51 6.06
CA PHE A 33 -19.85 -16.00 7.43
C PHE A 33 -20.84 -17.09 7.83
N ASP A 34 -21.92 -17.27 7.08
CA ASP A 34 -22.86 -18.39 7.29
C ASP A 34 -22.23 -19.70 6.83
N HIS A 35 -21.32 -19.64 5.86
CA HIS A 35 -20.62 -20.79 5.30
C HIS A 35 -19.20 -20.98 5.86
N CYS A 36 -18.50 -19.90 6.22
CA CYS A 36 -17.13 -19.95 6.73
C CYS A 36 -16.91 -19.03 7.93
N HIS A 37 -16.75 -19.63 9.11
CA HIS A 37 -16.49 -18.87 10.32
C HIS A 37 -15.14 -18.13 10.26
N PRO A 38 -15.07 -16.84 10.64
CA PRO A 38 -13.87 -15.99 10.57
C PRO A 38 -12.60 -16.59 11.18
N GLN A 39 -12.72 -17.37 12.26
CA GLN A 39 -11.59 -18.00 12.96
C GLN A 39 -10.82 -19.01 12.08
N LYS A 40 -11.43 -19.55 11.02
CA LYS A 40 -10.73 -20.44 10.08
C LYS A 40 -9.61 -19.70 9.34
N LEU A 41 -9.76 -18.39 9.12
CA LEU A 41 -8.74 -17.58 8.45
C LEU A 41 -7.51 -17.39 9.34
N SER A 42 -7.69 -17.14 10.64
CA SER A 42 -6.56 -17.02 11.59
C SER A 42 -5.78 -18.32 11.78
N ALA A 43 -6.31 -19.47 11.37
CA ALA A 43 -5.59 -20.74 11.40
C ALA A 43 -4.53 -20.85 10.28
N HIS A 44 -4.58 -19.97 9.28
CA HIS A 44 -3.65 -20.01 8.16
C HIS A 44 -2.34 -19.30 8.50
N ARG A 45 -1.22 -19.92 8.14
CA ARG A 45 0.10 -19.31 8.28
C ARG A 45 0.15 -18.00 7.50
N HIS A 46 0.69 -16.96 8.12
CA HIS A 46 0.79 -15.58 7.58
C HIS A 46 -0.51 -14.77 7.56
N ILE A 47 -1.63 -15.31 8.05
CA ILE A 47 -2.86 -14.55 8.28
C ILE A 47 -2.98 -14.25 9.77
N TYR A 48 -2.92 -12.97 10.13
CA TYR A 48 -3.14 -12.54 11.52
C TYR A 48 -4.62 -12.63 11.92
N GLY A 49 -5.52 -12.27 11.01
CA GLY A 49 -6.96 -12.33 11.21
C GLY A 49 -7.70 -11.24 10.42
N LEU A 50 -9.01 -11.15 10.61
CA LEU A 50 -9.81 -10.05 10.08
C LEU A 50 -9.65 -8.79 10.94
N ILE A 51 -9.61 -7.64 10.28
CA ILE A 51 -9.63 -6.33 10.95
C ILE A 51 -10.96 -6.18 11.68
N ASN A 52 -10.90 -5.84 12.96
CA ASN A 52 -12.07 -5.63 13.81
C ASN A 52 -11.89 -4.38 14.69
N PHE A 53 -13.00 -3.77 15.07
CA PHE A 53 -13.05 -2.59 15.94
C PHE A 53 -13.88 -2.85 17.20
N GLY A 54 -13.75 -4.05 17.78
CA GLY A 54 -14.44 -4.49 18.99
C GLY A 54 -15.82 -5.11 18.78
N GLN A 55 -16.60 -4.66 17.79
CA GLN A 55 -17.91 -5.24 17.45
C GLN A 55 -17.85 -6.41 16.45
N GLY A 56 -16.66 -6.92 16.15
CA GLY A 56 -16.41 -7.93 15.13
C GLY A 56 -15.81 -7.37 13.83
N PRO A 57 -15.62 -8.22 12.81
CA PRO A 57 -15.12 -7.79 11.50
C PRO A 57 -16.08 -6.79 10.85
N SER A 58 -15.57 -5.64 10.41
CA SER A 58 -16.39 -4.67 9.67
C SER A 58 -16.41 -5.02 8.18
N PRO A 59 -17.58 -5.09 7.54
CA PRO A 59 -17.66 -5.17 6.10
C PRO A 59 -17.09 -3.88 5.47
N ILE A 60 -16.58 -4.02 4.26
CA ILE A 60 -16.12 -2.91 3.43
C ILE A 60 -17.17 -2.71 2.34
N ASP A 61 -17.59 -1.48 2.11
CA ASP A 61 -18.53 -1.14 1.05
C ASP A 61 -17.95 -1.49 -0.34
N ASP A 62 -18.76 -2.10 -1.19
CA ASP A 62 -18.39 -2.46 -2.56
C ASP A 62 -17.91 -1.24 -3.35
N ALA A 63 -18.47 -0.05 -3.10
CA ALA A 63 -18.03 1.19 -3.74
C ALA A 63 -16.56 1.53 -3.43
N VAL A 64 -16.08 1.17 -2.23
CA VAL A 64 -14.67 1.30 -1.87
C VAL A 64 -13.84 0.31 -2.66
N ILE A 65 -14.26 -0.95 -2.76
CA ILE A 65 -13.56 -1.99 -3.53
C ILE A 65 -13.49 -1.60 -5.01
N ASP A 66 -14.58 -1.12 -5.59
CA ASP A 66 -14.64 -0.64 -6.98
C ASP A 66 -13.67 0.50 -7.22
N LEU A 67 -13.60 1.46 -6.29
CA LEU A 67 -12.63 2.55 -6.36
C LEU A 67 -11.18 2.05 -6.29
N LEU A 68 -10.89 1.09 -5.39
CA LEU A 68 -9.55 0.48 -5.27
C LEU A 68 -9.14 -0.24 -6.56
N MET A 69 -10.08 -0.92 -7.21
CA MET A 69 -9.85 -1.65 -8.45
C MET A 69 -9.70 -0.71 -9.65
N ALA A 70 -10.52 0.34 -9.74
CA ALA A 70 -10.50 1.29 -10.84
C ALA A 70 -9.27 2.23 -10.79
N LYS A 71 -8.85 2.65 -9.59
CA LYS A 71 -7.82 3.72 -9.41
C LYS A 71 -6.78 3.40 -8.34
N PRO A 72 -6.05 2.26 -8.44
CA PRO A 72 -5.12 1.81 -7.40
C PRO A 72 -3.94 2.79 -7.16
N HIS A 73 -3.54 3.53 -8.18
CA HIS A 73 -2.46 4.51 -8.12
C HIS A 73 -2.85 5.81 -7.41
N ILE A 74 -4.13 6.21 -7.46
CA ILE A 74 -4.63 7.40 -6.72
C ILE A 74 -4.69 7.08 -5.24
N VAL A 75 -5.21 5.90 -4.90
CA VAL A 75 -5.31 5.43 -3.52
C VAL A 75 -3.92 5.40 -2.86
N ARG A 76 -2.91 4.90 -3.58
CA ARG A 76 -1.53 4.91 -3.07
C ARG A 76 -1.05 6.31 -2.75
N LYS A 77 -1.27 7.29 -3.64
CA LYS A 77 -0.89 8.68 -3.39
C LYS A 77 -1.59 9.28 -2.17
N ILE A 78 -2.82 8.86 -1.87
CA ILE A 78 -3.56 9.28 -0.67
C ILE A 78 -2.97 8.65 0.59
N ILE A 79 -2.58 7.37 0.54
CA ILE A 79 -1.97 6.64 1.66
C ILE A 79 -0.54 7.12 1.93
N ASP A 80 0.24 7.27 0.86
CA ASP A 80 1.63 7.72 0.88
C ASP A 80 1.74 9.24 1.02
N ALA A 81 0.61 9.97 1.01
CA ALA A 81 0.60 11.35 1.46
C ALA A 81 0.60 11.35 2.99
N PRO A 82 1.71 11.71 3.66
CA PRO A 82 1.68 11.97 5.08
C PRO A 82 0.52 12.91 5.40
N ARG A 83 -0.30 12.53 6.40
CA ARG A 83 -1.47 13.29 6.85
C ARG A 83 -1.16 14.76 7.21
N ALA A 84 0.12 15.14 7.32
CA ALA A 84 0.53 16.52 7.53
C ALA A 84 1.83 16.87 6.76
N TRP A 85 1.77 16.99 5.42
CA TRP A 85 2.88 17.60 4.65
C TRP A 85 3.24 19.00 5.17
N LYS A 86 2.30 19.69 5.83
CA LYS A 86 2.52 21.00 6.47
C LYS A 86 3.27 20.92 7.81
N GLU A 87 3.25 19.79 8.51
CA GLU A 87 3.85 19.65 9.85
C GLU A 87 5.16 18.85 9.84
N MET A 88 5.50 18.22 8.71
CA MET A 88 6.78 17.53 8.55
C MET A 88 7.93 18.52 8.42
N SER A 89 9.07 18.15 9.01
CA SER A 89 10.35 18.80 8.75
C SER A 89 10.79 18.60 7.30
N GLU A 90 11.66 19.48 6.80
CA GLU A 90 12.21 19.38 5.44
C GLU A 90 12.94 18.05 5.21
N LEU A 91 13.66 17.55 6.22
CA LEU A 91 14.36 16.26 6.14
C LEU A 91 13.40 15.08 5.98
N GLU A 92 12.27 15.11 6.68
CA GLU A 92 11.25 14.07 6.53
C GLU A 92 10.63 14.13 5.14
N LYS A 93 10.32 15.33 4.62
CA LYS A 93 9.81 15.49 3.25
C LYS A 93 10.79 14.94 2.21
N ILE A 94 12.08 15.23 2.37
CA ILE A 94 13.15 14.71 1.49
C ILE A 94 13.21 13.18 1.58
N MET A 95 13.12 12.59 2.77
CA MET A 95 13.17 11.14 2.95
C MET A 95 12.05 10.39 2.22
N TYR A 96 10.89 11.03 2.00
CA TYR A 96 9.76 10.48 1.25
C TYR A 96 9.81 10.71 -0.27
N ILE A 97 10.82 11.41 -0.80
CA ILE A 97 11.05 11.50 -2.24
C ILE A 97 11.41 10.09 -2.74
N CYS A 98 10.54 9.51 -3.58
CA CYS A 98 10.68 8.14 -4.07
C CYS A 98 11.76 7.97 -5.14
N ASP A 99 12.19 9.05 -5.79
CA ASP A 99 13.28 9.05 -6.76
C ASP A 99 14.62 9.34 -6.05
N ASP A 100 15.56 8.40 -6.14
CA ASP A 100 16.82 8.48 -5.39
C ASP A 100 17.69 9.66 -5.84
N GLU A 101 17.71 9.99 -7.14
CA GLU A 101 18.51 11.11 -7.67
C GLU A 101 17.96 12.45 -7.19
N GLN A 102 16.63 12.64 -7.25
CA GLN A 102 15.97 13.83 -6.71
C GLN A 102 16.09 13.92 -5.19
N ARG A 103 16.01 12.79 -4.49
CA ARG A 103 16.19 12.76 -3.02
C ARG A 103 17.61 13.18 -2.63
N ILE A 104 18.61 12.67 -3.32
CA ILE A 104 20.03 13.01 -3.07
C ILE A 104 20.27 14.49 -3.39
N ALA A 105 19.77 14.99 -4.52
CA ALA A 105 19.89 16.41 -4.88
C ALA A 105 19.21 17.33 -3.85
N ALA A 106 18.07 16.93 -3.30
CA ALA A 106 17.36 17.67 -2.26
C ALA A 106 18.04 17.58 -0.87
N PHE A 107 18.83 16.54 -0.60
CA PHE A 107 19.63 16.41 0.63
C PHE A 107 20.90 17.27 0.62
N LEU A 108 21.39 17.67 -0.55
CA LEU A 108 22.67 18.34 -0.75
C LEU A 108 22.57 19.85 -0.98
N ASN A 109 21.35 20.40 -1.05
CA ASN A 109 21.06 21.84 -1.09
C ASN A 109 20.59 22.34 0.28
#